data_AF-A0A4V2PRA4-F1
#
_entry.id   AF-A0A4V2PRA4-F1
#
_cell.length_a   1.000
_cell.length_b   1.000
_cell.length_c   1.000
_cell.angle_alpha   90.00
_cell.angle_beta   90.00
_cell.angle_gamma   90.00
#
_symmetry.space_group_name_H-M   'P 1'
#
loop_
_entity.id
_entity.type
_entity.pdbx_description
1 polymer ?
#
loop_
_entity_poly.entity_id
_entity_poly.type
_entity_poly.pdbx_seq_one_letter_code
_entity_poly.pdbx_strand_id
1 'polypeptide(L)'
;MMKYLWLGLIFSMAAFRVMAFPAQGGCKLAQQHQITGKVGRAIHNAAQAHVVVRANMLEASLSNAVQAGVLSYQQGHKQWLEVHSVRQQALAYKQGITSHELKQFDHKLDRVTLYLCRH
;
A
#
# COMPACT_ATOMS: atom_id res chain seq x y z
N MET A 1 6.14 -18.64 57.70
CA MET A 1 5.43 -17.49 57.10
C MET A 1 5.83 -17.39 55.64
N MET A 2 5.00 -17.88 54.72
CA MET A 2 5.20 -17.81 53.26
C MET A 2 4.41 -16.64 52.70
N LYS A 3 5.05 -15.65 52.07
CA LYS A 3 4.36 -14.62 51.27
C LYS A 3 5.24 -14.12 50.12
N TYR A 4 4.82 -14.57 48.92
CA TYR A 4 4.87 -13.92 47.61
C TYR A 4 6.23 -13.68 46.93
N LEU A 5 6.39 -14.29 45.76
CA LEU A 5 6.92 -13.58 44.59
C LEU A 5 6.24 -14.13 43.32
N TRP A 6 5.10 -13.54 42.95
CA TRP A 6 4.50 -13.70 41.61
C TRP A 6 5.21 -12.72 40.68
N LEU A 7 6.17 -13.20 39.89
CA LEU A 7 6.73 -12.45 38.78
C LEU A 7 5.73 -12.49 37.62
N GLY A 8 4.86 -11.48 37.57
CA GLY A 8 3.97 -11.22 36.45
C GLY A 8 4.80 -10.88 35.21
N LEU A 9 4.71 -11.74 34.20
CA LEU A 9 5.32 -11.55 32.88
C LEU A 9 4.48 -10.50 32.13
N ILE A 10 4.97 -9.26 32.12
CA ILE A 10 4.32 -8.14 31.40
C ILE A 10 4.50 -8.39 29.91
N PHE A 11 3.49 -8.97 29.27
CA PHE A 11 3.39 -9.07 27.82
C PHE A 11 3.07 -7.68 27.27
N SER A 12 4.09 -6.88 26.98
CA SER A 12 3.91 -5.64 26.21
C SER A 12 3.51 -5.99 24.79
N MET A 13 2.21 -5.98 24.51
CA MET A 13 1.71 -5.84 23.14
C MET A 13 2.20 -4.48 22.62
N ALA A 14 3.31 -4.47 21.90
CA ALA A 14 3.62 -3.38 21.00
C ALA A 14 2.49 -3.36 19.96
N ALA A 15 1.53 -2.44 20.15
CA ALA A 15 0.55 -2.13 19.13
C ALA A 15 1.33 -1.58 17.93
N PHE A 16 1.54 -2.41 16.91
CA PHE A 16 1.90 -1.93 15.59
C PHE A 16 0.77 -1.01 15.14
N ARG A 17 0.94 0.30 15.35
CA ARG A 17 0.18 1.28 14.59
C ARG A 17 0.63 1.13 13.14
N VAL A 18 -0.06 0.28 12.39
CA VAL A 18 -0.15 0.46 10.94
C VAL A 18 -0.62 1.89 10.79
N MET A 19 0.22 2.74 10.20
CA MET A 19 -0.20 4.08 9.83
C MET A 19 -1.31 3.88 8.80
N ALA A 20 -2.55 3.85 9.29
CA ALA A 20 -3.73 3.95 8.46
C ALA A 20 -3.58 5.29 7.78
N PHE A 21 -3.17 5.27 6.51
CA PHE A 21 -3.35 6.45 5.68
C PHE A 21 -4.83 6.78 5.80
N PRO A 22 -5.18 8.02 6.23
CA PRO A 22 -6.58 8.39 6.28
C PRO A 22 -7.13 8.13 4.89
N ALA A 23 -8.27 7.45 4.79
CA ALA A 23 -8.97 7.19 3.53
C ALA A 23 -9.11 8.46 2.66
N GLN A 24 -8.99 9.64 3.28
CA GLN A 24 -9.07 10.98 2.70
C GLN A 24 -7.76 11.48 2.04
N GLY A 25 -6.58 10.97 2.42
CA GLY A 25 -5.30 11.30 1.78
C GLY A 25 -5.04 10.50 0.50
N GLY A 26 -5.68 9.34 0.36
CA GLY A 26 -5.59 8.49 -0.84
C GLY A 26 -6.19 9.13 -2.09
N CYS A 27 -7.10 10.08 -1.97
CA CYS A 27 -7.82 10.64 -3.12
C CYS A 27 -7.15 11.84 -3.78
N LYS A 28 -6.05 12.34 -3.21
CA LYS A 28 -5.29 13.45 -3.79
C LYS A 28 -4.16 12.90 -4.67
N LEU A 29 -4.44 12.71 -5.97
CA LEU A 29 -3.46 12.18 -6.93
C LEU A 29 -2.12 12.94 -6.88
N ALA A 30 -2.15 14.27 -6.77
CA ALA A 30 -0.94 15.09 -6.65
C ALA A 30 -0.09 14.73 -5.43
N GLN A 31 -0.70 14.37 -4.29
CA GLN A 31 0.03 13.90 -3.11
C GLN A 31 0.56 12.48 -3.31
N GLN A 32 -0.17 11.64 -4.03
CA GLN A 32 0.29 10.29 -4.33
C GLN A 32 1.48 10.27 -5.31
N HIS A 33 1.51 11.16 -6.30
CA HIS A 33 2.65 11.29 -7.22
C HIS A 33 3.92 11.81 -6.53
N GLN A 34 3.80 12.36 -5.31
CA GLN A 34 4.93 12.78 -4.48
C GLN A 34 5.47 11.68 -3.57
N ILE A 35 4.85 10.50 -3.53
CA ILE A 35 5.30 9.38 -2.68
C ILE A 35 6.68 8.93 -3.14
N THR A 36 7.63 8.85 -2.23
CA THR A 36 8.96 8.29 -2.52
C THR A 36 9.17 6.98 -1.75
N GLY A 37 9.77 5.99 -2.41
CA GLY A 37 10.14 4.72 -1.78
C GLY A 37 11.65 4.61 -1.53
N LYS A 38 12.03 3.63 -0.70
CA LYS A 38 13.45 3.27 -0.51
C LYS A 38 13.92 2.35 -1.64
N VAL A 39 15.10 2.64 -2.18
CA VAL A 39 15.81 1.76 -3.13
C VAL A 39 16.62 0.72 -2.36
N GLY A 40 16.69 -0.52 -2.85
CA GLY A 40 17.43 -1.61 -2.23
C GLY A 40 16.78 -2.99 -2.38
N ARG A 41 17.56 -4.04 -2.13
CA ARG A 41 17.21 -5.46 -2.38
C ARG A 41 16.74 -5.68 -3.83
N ALA A 42 15.43 -5.69 -4.06
CA ALA A 42 14.77 -5.96 -5.34
C ALA A 42 14.28 -4.69 -6.06
N ILE A 43 14.52 -3.50 -5.48
CA ILE A 43 14.16 -2.21 -6.08
C ILE A 43 15.44 -1.55 -6.59
N HIS A 44 15.50 -1.32 -7.90
CA HIS A 44 16.68 -0.88 -8.63
C HIS A 44 16.78 0.65 -8.77
N ASN A 45 15.66 1.37 -8.79
CA ASN A 45 15.66 2.83 -8.86
C ASN A 45 14.46 3.49 -8.15
N ALA A 46 14.50 4.81 -8.05
CA ALA A 46 13.47 5.59 -7.35
C ALA A 46 12.09 5.47 -8.01
N ALA A 47 12.02 5.40 -9.34
CA ALA A 47 10.77 5.21 -10.08
C ALA A 47 10.11 3.87 -9.73
N GLN A 48 10.89 2.80 -9.65
CA GLN A 48 10.41 1.51 -9.21
C GLN A 48 9.97 1.53 -7.74
N ALA A 49 10.72 2.22 -6.87
CA ALA A 49 10.34 2.38 -5.47
C ALA A 49 8.99 3.12 -5.33
N HIS A 50 8.80 4.19 -6.10
CA HIS A 50 7.56 4.96 -6.17
C HIS A 50 6.36 4.06 -6.49
N VAL A 51 6.42 3.34 -7.61
CA VAL A 51 5.32 2.47 -8.07
C VAL A 51 4.99 1.40 -7.03
N VAL A 52 6.01 0.76 -6.45
CA VAL A 52 5.82 -0.30 -5.45
C VAL A 52 5.16 0.21 -4.18
N VAL A 53 5.62 1.33 -3.64
CA VAL A 53 5.03 1.91 -2.41
C VAL A 53 3.59 2.33 -2.67
N ARG A 54 3.34 3.01 -3.80
CA ARG A 54 2.02 3.48 -4.16
C ARG A 54 1.03 2.33 -4.38
N ALA A 55 1.49 1.25 -5.02
CA ALA A 55 0.69 0.04 -5.19
C ALA A 55 0.36 -0.63 -3.83
N ASN A 56 1.34 -0.77 -2.92
CA ASN A 56 1.09 -1.32 -1.58
C ASN A 56 0.04 -0.50 -0.80
N MET A 57 0.11 0.82 -0.90
CA MET A 57 -0.87 1.70 -0.25
C MET A 57 -2.28 1.52 -0.81
N LEU A 58 -2.41 1.37 -2.14
CA LEU A 58 -3.70 1.11 -2.78
C LEU A 58 -4.23 -0.29 -2.47
N GLU A 59 -3.39 -1.33 -2.46
CA GLU A 59 -3.76 -2.68 -2.00
C GLU A 59 -4.38 -2.61 -0.59
N ALA A 60 -3.70 -1.94 0.35
CA ALA A 60 -4.20 -1.77 1.72
C ALA A 60 -5.51 -0.96 1.78
N SER A 61 -5.61 0.12 1.00
CA SER A 61 -6.81 0.98 0.99
C SER A 61 -8.03 0.23 0.45
N LEU A 62 -7.85 -0.60 -0.58
CA LEU A 62 -8.90 -1.46 -1.13
C LEU A 62 -9.35 -2.52 -0.12
N SER A 63 -8.40 -3.17 0.57
CA SER A 63 -8.73 -4.12 1.64
C SER A 63 -9.55 -3.45 2.75
N ASN A 64 -9.16 -2.24 3.18
CA ASN A 64 -9.89 -1.48 4.19
C ASN A 64 -11.29 -1.06 3.70
N ALA A 65 -11.44 -0.66 2.44
CA ALA A 65 -12.74 -0.30 1.86
C ALA A 65 -13.71 -1.49 1.82
N VAL A 66 -13.21 -2.70 1.55
CA VAL A 66 -14.00 -3.94 1.64
C VAL A 66 -14.40 -4.23 3.09
N GLN A 67 -13.44 -4.14 4.03
CA GLN A 67 -13.71 -4.38 5.46
C GLN A 67 -14.70 -3.36 6.05
N ALA A 68 -14.69 -2.13 5.56
CA ALA A 68 -15.61 -1.06 5.95
C ALA A 68 -16.98 -1.14 5.26
N GLY A 69 -17.19 -2.09 4.33
CA GLY A 69 -18.44 -2.22 3.58
C GLY A 69 -18.68 -1.13 2.52
N VAL A 70 -17.67 -0.29 2.23
CA VAL A 70 -17.70 0.72 1.17
C VAL A 70 -17.70 0.05 -0.22
N LEU A 71 -16.96 -1.04 -0.35
CA LEU A 71 -16.92 -1.88 -1.54
C LEU A 71 -17.39 -3.30 -1.20
N SER A 72 -18.05 -3.96 -2.15
CA SER A 72 -18.25 -5.41 -2.04
C SER A 72 -16.91 -6.14 -2.19
N TYR A 73 -16.81 -7.36 -1.66
CA TYR A 73 -15.62 -8.19 -1.82
C TYR A 73 -15.21 -8.34 -3.29
N GLN A 74 -16.17 -8.60 -4.18
CA GLN A 74 -15.90 -8.77 -5.60
C GLN A 74 -15.34 -7.49 -6.25
N GLN A 75 -15.91 -6.33 -5.91
CA GLN A 75 -15.44 -5.03 -6.40
C GLN A 75 -14.03 -4.74 -5.93
N GLY A 76 -13.79 -4.84 -4.61
CA GLY A 76 -12.48 -4.58 -4.04
C GLY A 76 -11.41 -5.56 -4.51
N HIS A 77 -11.74 -6.86 -4.59
CA HIS A 77 -10.81 -7.89 -5.04
C HIS A 77 -10.39 -7.69 -6.50
N LYS A 78 -11.32 -7.32 -7.39
CA LYS A 78 -11.00 -7.01 -8.79
C LYS A 78 -9.97 -5.89 -8.88
N GLN A 79 -10.19 -4.78 -8.17
CA GLN A 79 -9.26 -3.65 -8.16
C GLN A 79 -7.93 -4.03 -7.52
N TRP A 80 -7.97 -4.83 -6.45
CA TRP A 80 -6.78 -5.29 -5.74
C TRP A 80 -5.88 -6.10 -6.68
N LEU A 81 -6.44 -7.00 -7.49
CA LEU A 81 -5.68 -7.76 -8.49
C LEU A 81 -5.03 -6.87 -9.55
N GLU A 82 -5.69 -5.79 -9.99
CA GLU A 82 -5.10 -4.83 -10.94
C GLU A 82 -3.87 -4.14 -10.33
N VAL A 83 -3.99 -3.63 -9.10
CA VAL A 83 -2.88 -2.99 -8.37
C VAL A 83 -1.76 -3.98 -8.10
N HIS A 84 -2.10 -5.20 -7.70
CA HIS A 84 -1.15 -6.26 -7.46
C HIS A 84 -0.35 -6.60 -8.72
N SER A 85 -1.02 -6.73 -9.85
CA SER A 85 -0.37 -6.97 -11.14
C SER A 85 0.59 -5.84 -11.52
N VAL A 86 0.21 -4.58 -11.29
CA VAL A 86 1.11 -3.43 -11.49
C VAL A 86 2.36 -3.55 -10.63
N ARG A 87 2.20 -3.89 -9.34
CA ARG A 87 3.33 -4.05 -8.42
C ARG A 87 4.27 -5.17 -8.85
N GLN A 88 3.72 -6.33 -9.25
CA GLN A 88 4.54 -7.46 -9.71
C GLN A 88 5.27 -7.13 -11.02
N GLN A 89 4.60 -6.46 -11.96
CA GLN A 89 5.23 -5.97 -13.18
C GLN A 89 6.39 -5.03 -12.85
N ALA A 90 6.17 -4.04 -11.98
CA ALA A 90 7.21 -3.10 -11.54
C ALA A 90 8.41 -3.81 -10.88
N LEU A 91 8.19 -4.84 -10.07
CA LEU A 91 9.26 -5.63 -9.44
C LEU A 91 10.04 -6.49 -10.45
N ALA A 92 9.42 -6.89 -11.55
CA ALA A 92 10.07 -7.69 -12.59
C ALA A 92 11.08 -6.89 -13.45
N TYR A 93 11.08 -5.55 -13.39
CA TYR A 93 12.02 -4.70 -14.12
C TYR A 93 13.43 -4.78 -13.52
N LYS A 94 14.28 -5.64 -14.09
CA LYS A 94 15.65 -5.88 -13.63
C LYS A 94 16.60 -4.67 -13.74
N GLN A 95 16.31 -3.72 -14.63
CA GLN A 95 17.11 -2.49 -14.80
C GLN A 95 16.49 -1.27 -14.11
N GLY A 96 15.41 -1.48 -13.36
CA GLY A 96 14.57 -0.39 -12.87
C GLY A 96 13.60 0.12 -13.93
N ILE A 97 12.81 1.12 -13.56
CA ILE A 97 11.74 1.69 -14.36
C ILE A 97 12.18 3.01 -15.00
N THR A 98 11.93 3.17 -16.29
CA THR A 98 12.15 4.41 -17.04
C THR A 98 11.06 5.45 -16.76
N SER A 99 11.29 6.72 -17.09
CA SER A 99 10.27 7.77 -16.94
C SER A 99 9.01 7.51 -17.78
N HIS A 100 9.14 6.83 -18.92
CA HIS A 100 7.99 6.47 -19.76
C HIS A 100 7.15 5.36 -19.11
N GLU A 101 7.78 4.28 -18.65
CA GLU A 101 7.12 3.20 -17.93
C GLU A 101 6.47 3.68 -16.63
N LEU A 102 7.15 4.59 -15.91
CA LEU A 102 6.59 5.22 -14.72
C LEU A 102 5.24 5.88 -15.01
N LYS A 103 5.14 6.70 -16.06
CA LYS A 103 3.86 7.33 -16.47
C LYS A 103 2.78 6.30 -16.76
N GLN A 104 3.14 5.17 -17.38
CA GLN A 104 2.17 4.10 -17.65
C GLN A 104 1.68 3.44 -16.36
N PHE A 105 2.57 3.17 -15.41
CA PHE A 105 2.19 2.63 -14.11
C PHE A 105 1.37 3.62 -13.30
N ASP A 106 1.75 4.89 -13.28
CA ASP A 106 0.98 5.93 -12.60
C ASP A 106 -0.43 6.05 -13.16
N HIS A 107 -0.59 6.04 -14.48
CA HIS A 107 -1.93 6.05 -15.08
C HIS A 107 -2.77 4.83 -14.64
N LYS A 108 -2.18 3.63 -14.57
CA LYS A 108 -2.90 2.44 -14.07
C LYS A 108 -3.33 2.62 -12.60
N LEU A 109 -2.43 3.08 -11.74
CA LEU A 109 -2.72 3.32 -10.31
C LEU A 109 -3.70 4.48 -10.08
N ASP A 110 -3.64 5.53 -10.91
CA ASP A 110 -4.56 6.67 -10.89
C ASP A 110 -6.00 6.22 -11.16
N ARG A 111 -6.21 5.32 -12.13
CA ARG A 111 -7.55 4.79 -12.41
C ARG A 111 -8.15 4.05 -11.22
N VAL A 112 -7.35 3.24 -10.52
CA VAL A 112 -7.81 2.53 -9.32
C VAL A 112 -8.08 3.50 -8.18
N THR A 113 -7.22 4.51 -8.02
CA THR A 113 -7.41 5.57 -7.03
C THR A 113 -8.73 6.31 -7.28
N LEU A 114 -8.98 6.74 -8.52
CA LEU A 114 -10.22 7.42 -8.92
C LEU A 114 -11.44 6.51 -8.74
N TYR A 115 -11.30 5.20 -8.96
CA TYR A 115 -12.37 4.25 -8.66
C TYR A 115 -12.68 4.23 -7.17
N LEU A 116 -11.67 4.01 -6.32
CA LEU A 116 -11.83 3.95 -4.88
C LEU A 116 -12.43 5.25 -4.31
N CYS A 117 -12.02 6.40 -4.83
CA CYS A 117 -12.43 7.72 -4.34
C CYS A 117 -13.82 8.19 -4.80
N ARG A 118 -14.53 7.39 -5.60
CA ARG A 118 -15.95 7.64 -5.94
C ARG A 118 -16.93 6.93 -5.01
N HIS A 119 -16.44 6.06 -4.13
CA HIS A 119 -17.21 5.34 -3.13
C HIS A 119 -17.00 5.97 -1.76
#